data_AF-X1U2B0-F1
#
_entry.id   AF-X1U2B0-F1
#
_cell.length_a   1.000
_cell.length_b   1.000
_cell.length_c   1.000
_cell.angle_alpha   90.00
_cell.angle_beta   90.00
_cell.angle_gamma   90.00
#
_symmetry.space_group_name_H-M   'P 1'
#
loop_
_entity.id
_entity.type
_entity.pdbx_description
1 polymer ?
#
loop_
_entity_poly.entity_id
_entity_poly.type
_entity_poly.pdbx_seq_one_letter_code
_entity_poly.pdbx_strand_id
1 'polypeptide(L)'
;MIEEEWNRLFDRAVPLLGAGLGAVSLVIGLMTLTRPLGKRIYYQDGQYLVSVRFPGQWHDLREFIQPNNPDVMAIYSQVGPDAWQLLDFVCRHVSYKSDVGEHWQFPSETLARGQGDCEDSALLTCSLLKNFND
;
A
#
# COMPACT_ATOMS: atom_id res chain seq x y z
N MET A 1 58.78 -8.28 -5.27
CA MET A 1 58.18 -7.14 -4.51
C MET A 1 56.76 -6.91 -5.03
N ILE A 2 55.88 -7.90 -4.85
CA ILE A 2 54.49 -7.82 -5.33
C ILE A 2 53.60 -8.49 -4.27
N GLU A 3 53.91 -9.73 -3.86
CA GLU A 3 53.07 -10.53 -2.98
C GLU A 3 52.98 -10.02 -1.52
N GLU A 4 54.10 -9.65 -0.90
CA GLU A 4 54.10 -9.11 0.48
C GLU A 4 53.44 -7.73 0.63
N GLU A 5 53.41 -6.96 -0.45
CA GLU A 5 52.75 -5.65 -0.47
C GLU A 5 51.24 -5.82 -0.64
N TRP A 6 50.82 -6.74 -1.54
CA TRP A 6 49.42 -7.14 -1.69
C TRP A 6 48.86 -7.78 -0.41
N ASN A 7 49.60 -8.67 0.26
CA ASN A 7 49.16 -9.29 1.51
C ASN A 7 48.96 -8.24 2.62
N ARG A 8 49.88 -7.27 2.75
CA ARG A 8 49.75 -6.17 3.72
C ARG A 8 48.59 -5.23 3.41
N LEU A 9 48.28 -5.01 2.14
CA LEU A 9 47.11 -4.23 1.72
C LEU A 9 45.81 -5.00 2.02
N PHE A 10 45.76 -6.30 1.74
CA PHE A 10 44.63 -7.16 2.06
C PHE A 10 44.36 -7.23 3.58
N ASP A 11 45.39 -7.49 4.39
CA ASP A 11 45.28 -7.59 5.85
C ASP A 11 44.79 -6.30 6.50
N ARG A 12 45.08 -5.14 5.88
CA ARG A 12 44.58 -3.84 6.35
C ARG A 12 43.16 -3.55 5.85
N ALA A 13 42.85 -3.91 4.61
CA ALA A 13 41.57 -3.60 3.98
C ALA A 13 40.41 -4.48 4.47
N VAL A 14 40.65 -5.78 4.67
CA VAL A 14 39.62 -6.75 5.09
C VAL A 14 38.91 -6.39 6.40
N PRO A 15 39.61 -6.05 7.50
CA PRO A 15 38.95 -5.66 8.74
C PRO A 15 38.21 -4.31 8.63
N LEU A 16 38.72 -3.37 7.83
CA LEU A 16 38.07 -2.08 7.56
C LEU A 16 36.77 -2.26 6.76
N LEU A 17 36.78 -3.10 5.73
CA LEU A 17 35.60 -3.44 4.93
C LEU A 17 34.59 -4.26 5.73
N GLY A 18 35.05 -5.22 6.54
CA GLY A 18 34.19 -6.01 7.42
C GLY A 18 33.50 -5.17 8.49
N ALA A 19 34.22 -4.24 9.12
CA ALA A 19 33.64 -3.29 10.08
C ALA A 19 32.64 -2.32 9.41
N GLY A 20 32.96 -1.84 8.21
CA GLY A 20 32.06 -0.98 7.42
C GLY A 20 30.75 -1.67 7.05
N LEU A 21 30.82 -2.90 6.55
CA LEU A 21 29.63 -3.71 6.22
C LEU A 21 28.82 -4.04 7.47
N GLY A 22 29.48 -4.43 8.56
CA GLY A 22 28.82 -4.71 9.83
C GLY A 22 28.07 -3.49 10.38
N ALA A 23 28.68 -2.31 10.33
CA ALA A 23 28.05 -1.06 10.75
C ALA A 23 26.84 -0.69 9.87
N VAL A 24 26.95 -0.85 8.55
CA VAL A 24 25.83 -0.60 7.62
C VAL A 24 24.66 -1.56 7.87
N SER A 25 24.92 -2.85 8.04
CA SER A 25 23.88 -3.84 8.36
C SER A 25 23.20 -3.55 9.70
N LEU A 26 23.96 -3.10 10.71
CA LEU A 26 23.43 -2.76 12.02
C LEU A 26 22.60 -1.47 11.99
N VAL A 27 23.00 -0.48 11.20
CA VAL A 27 22.21 0.75 10.95
C VAL A 27 20.92 0.43 10.20
N ILE A 28 20.96 -0.40 9.15
CA ILE A 28 19.75 -0.83 8.43
C ILE A 28 18.83 -1.62 9.36
N GLY A 29 19.38 -2.54 10.16
CA GLY A 29 18.61 -3.30 11.17
C GLY A 29 17.97 -2.41 12.24
N LEU A 30 18.69 -1.39 12.72
CA LEU A 30 18.11 -0.41 13.65
C LEU A 30 17.05 0.46 12.98
N MET A 31 17.26 0.88 11.72
CA MET A 31 16.26 1.64 10.96
C MET A 31 14.98 0.83 10.73
N THR A 32 15.07 -0.48 10.48
CA THR A 32 13.88 -1.34 10.38
C THR A 32 13.19 -1.54 11.73
N LEU A 33 13.92 -1.55 12.85
CA LEU A 33 13.39 -1.58 14.22
C LEU A 33 12.73 -0.25 14.65
N THR A 34 13.13 0.89 14.07
CA THR A 34 12.56 2.22 14.39
C THR A 34 11.34 2.60 13.55
N ARG A 35 10.99 1.82 12.51
CA ARG A 35 9.67 1.98 11.88
C ARG A 35 8.62 1.58 12.91
N PRO A 36 7.58 2.39 13.15
CA PRO A 36 6.61 2.10 14.19
C PRO A 36 5.89 0.78 13.88
N LEU A 37 6.39 -0.30 14.48
CA LEU A 37 5.64 -1.52 14.73
C LEU A 37 4.52 -1.13 15.68
N GLY A 38 3.33 -0.85 15.17
CA GLY A 38 2.14 -1.02 16.00
C GLY A 38 0.91 -0.20 15.67
N LYS A 39 1.01 0.95 14.99
CA LYS A 39 -0.18 1.80 14.83
C LYS A 39 -0.41 2.24 13.38
N ARG A 40 -1.22 1.42 12.70
CA ARG A 40 -1.80 1.56 11.35
C ARG A 40 -2.64 2.82 11.13
N ILE A 41 -3.29 3.23 12.22
CA ILE A 41 -4.47 4.09 12.20
C ILE A 41 -4.39 5.08 13.37
N TYR A 42 -4.63 6.35 13.10
CA TYR A 42 -4.81 7.40 14.11
C TYR A 42 -6.14 8.12 13.91
N TYR A 43 -6.77 8.54 15.01
CA TYR A 43 -7.89 9.46 14.96
C TYR A 43 -7.40 10.84 15.42
N GLN A 44 -7.55 11.83 14.55
CA GLN A 44 -7.10 13.20 14.80
C GLN A 44 -8.06 14.18 14.14
N ASP A 45 -8.54 15.17 14.88
CA ASP A 45 -9.37 16.27 14.37
C ASP A 45 -10.60 15.83 13.53
N GLY A 46 -11.25 14.73 13.94
CA GLY A 46 -12.40 14.19 13.21
C GLY A 46 -12.06 13.34 12.00
N GLN A 47 -10.78 13.04 11.77
CA GLN A 47 -10.27 12.27 10.64
C GLN A 47 -9.67 10.94 11.12
N TYR A 48 -9.87 9.89 10.33
CA TYR A 48 -9.16 8.62 10.51
C TYR A 48 -7.99 8.59 9.53
N LEU A 49 -6.79 8.82 10.04
CA LEU A 49 -5.56 8.79 9.25
C LEU A 49 -5.00 7.36 9.20
N VAL A 50 -4.76 6.86 8.01
CA VAL A 50 -4.26 5.50 7.75
C VAL A 50 -2.92 5.54 7.01
N SER A 51 -1.96 4.75 7.47
CA SER A 51 -0.67 4.59 6.79
C SER A 51 -0.74 3.39 5.84
N VAL A 52 -1.20 3.66 4.62
CA VAL A 52 -1.45 2.68 3.56
C VAL A 52 -0.75 3.13 2.27
N ARG A 53 -0.67 2.23 1.27
CA ARG A 53 -0.05 2.44 -0.05
C ARG A 53 1.47 2.50 -0.05
N PHE A 54 2.04 3.60 0.47
CA PHE A 54 3.48 3.87 0.40
C PHE A 54 4.04 4.26 1.77
N PRO A 55 5.24 3.80 2.13
CA PRO A 55 5.84 4.11 3.43
C PRO A 55 5.93 5.62 3.70
N GLY A 56 5.42 6.05 4.86
CA GLY A 56 5.44 7.44 5.30
C GLY A 56 4.28 8.30 4.80
N GLN A 57 3.40 7.77 3.96
CA GLN A 57 2.18 8.45 3.56
C GLN A 57 1.05 8.15 4.55
N TRP A 58 0.31 9.21 4.89
CA TRP A 58 -0.89 9.15 5.72
C TRP A 58 -2.05 9.74 4.94
N HIS A 59 -3.13 8.99 4.85
CA HIS A 59 -4.33 9.38 4.11
C HIS A 59 -5.52 9.42 5.04
N ASP A 60 -6.43 10.38 4.86
CA ASP A 60 -7.75 10.23 5.45
C ASP A 60 -8.44 9.03 4.80
N LEU A 61 -8.99 8.13 5.60
CA LEU A 61 -9.72 6.95 5.12
C LEU A 61 -10.82 7.32 4.10
N ARG A 62 -11.42 8.50 4.22
CA ARG A 62 -12.47 8.99 3.31
C ARG A 62 -11.95 9.33 1.91
N GLU A 63 -10.65 9.54 1.72
CA GLU A 63 -10.05 9.78 0.40
C GLU A 63 -10.21 8.57 -0.54
N PHE A 64 -10.37 7.37 0.02
CA PHE A 64 -10.58 6.14 -0.74
C PHE A 64 -12.05 5.88 -1.12
N ILE A 65 -12.98 6.67 -0.56
CA ILE A 65 -14.41 6.60 -0.89
C ILE A 65 -14.70 7.70 -1.89
N GLN A 66 -14.79 7.34 -3.16
CA GLN A 66 -14.87 8.30 -4.27
C GLN A 66 -16.15 8.14 -5.10
N PRO A 67 -17.33 8.48 -4.54
CA PRO A 67 -18.60 8.33 -5.27
C PRO A 67 -18.65 9.16 -6.56
N ASN A 68 -18.03 10.34 -6.56
CA ASN A 68 -18.02 11.26 -7.69
C ASN A 68 -16.86 10.98 -8.68
N ASN A 69 -16.10 9.90 -8.50
CA ASN A 69 -15.06 9.52 -9.46
C ASN A 69 -15.71 9.14 -10.79
N PRO A 70 -15.23 9.65 -11.94
CA PRO A 70 -15.85 9.40 -13.24
C PRO A 70 -15.92 7.91 -13.61
N ASP A 71 -14.95 7.09 -13.20
CA ASP A 71 -14.95 5.65 -13.46
C ASP A 71 -16.02 4.94 -12.62
N VAL A 72 -16.15 5.35 -11.35
CA VAL A 72 -17.23 4.86 -10.45
C VAL A 72 -18.59 5.26 -11.01
N MET A 73 -18.72 6.49 -11.50
CA MET A 73 -19.97 6.99 -12.08
C MET A 73 -20.34 6.31 -13.39
N ALA A 74 -19.35 6.00 -14.22
CA ALA A 74 -19.56 5.22 -15.44
C ALA A 74 -20.16 3.85 -15.10
N ILE A 75 -19.59 3.13 -14.13
CA ILE A 75 -20.13 1.84 -13.68
C ILE A 75 -21.53 2.00 -13.08
N TYR A 76 -21.72 2.96 -12.19
CA TYR A 76 -23.03 3.19 -11.56
C TYR A 76 -24.11 3.49 -12.61
N SER A 77 -23.80 4.31 -13.62
CA SER A 77 -24.75 4.62 -14.71
C SER A 77 -25.08 3.42 -15.59
N GLN A 78 -24.16 2.45 -15.70
CA GLN A 78 -24.35 1.24 -16.49
C GLN A 78 -25.15 0.17 -15.73
N VAL A 79 -24.84 -0.02 -14.45
CA VAL A 79 -25.45 -1.06 -13.60
C VAL A 79 -26.80 -0.62 -13.05
N GLY A 80 -26.91 0.64 -12.63
CA GLY A 80 -28.10 1.20 -12.00
C GLY A 80 -28.03 1.20 -10.47
N PRO A 81 -29.09 1.66 -9.80
CA PRO A 81 -29.08 1.91 -8.36
C PRO A 81 -29.14 0.62 -7.52
N ASP A 82 -29.54 -0.54 -8.04
CA ASP A 82 -29.74 -1.71 -7.19
C ASP A 82 -28.45 -2.15 -6.47
N ALA A 83 -28.49 -2.15 -5.13
CA ALA A 83 -27.33 -2.43 -4.30
C ALA A 83 -26.75 -3.85 -4.53
N TRP A 84 -27.61 -4.83 -4.82
CA TRP A 84 -27.18 -6.20 -5.09
C TRP A 84 -26.52 -6.31 -6.47
N GLN A 85 -27.03 -5.60 -7.48
CA GLN A 85 -26.40 -5.52 -8.80
C GLN A 85 -25.04 -4.83 -8.75
N LEU A 86 -24.88 -3.78 -7.94
CA LEU A 86 -23.58 -3.11 -7.75
C LEU A 86 -22.56 -4.04 -7.07
N LEU A 87 -22.98 -4.76 -6.03
CA LEU A 87 -22.12 -5.76 -5.38
C LEU A 87 -21.77 -6.91 -6.34
N ASP A 88 -22.76 -7.45 -7.06
CA ASP A 88 -22.56 -8.52 -8.05
C ASP A 88 -21.61 -8.09 -9.17
N PHE A 89 -21.70 -6.83 -9.63
CA PHE A 89 -20.73 -6.27 -10.56
C PHE A 89 -19.31 -6.37 -10.01
N VAL A 90 -19.05 -5.91 -8.78
CA VAL A 90 -17.72 -5.97 -8.17
C VAL A 90 -17.24 -7.41 -8.07
N CYS A 91 -18.08 -8.33 -7.57
CA CYS A 91 -17.73 -9.74 -7.44
C CYS A 91 -17.39 -10.43 -8.77
N ARG A 92 -17.99 -10.00 -9.89
CA ARG A 92 -17.73 -10.58 -11.22
C ARG A 92 -16.54 -9.96 -11.94
N HIS A 93 -16.16 -8.72 -11.60
CA HIS A 93 -15.16 -7.96 -12.35
C HIS A 93 -13.87 -7.69 -11.57
N VAL A 94 -13.85 -7.94 -10.26
CA VAL A 94 -12.67 -7.79 -9.41
C VAL A 94 -12.27 -9.15 -8.86
N SER A 95 -11.14 -9.67 -9.34
CA SER A 95 -10.56 -10.92 -8.84
C SER A 95 -9.76 -10.69 -7.56
N TYR A 96 -9.92 -11.57 -6.59
CA TYR A 96 -9.16 -11.48 -5.34
C TYR A 96 -7.67 -11.66 -5.59
N LYS A 97 -6.85 -10.74 -5.06
CA LYS A 97 -5.40 -10.84 -5.08
C LYS A 97 -4.82 -10.22 -3.82
N SER A 98 -4.21 -11.06 -2.98
CA SER A 98 -3.47 -10.59 -1.81
C SER A 98 -2.25 -9.76 -2.21
N ASP A 99 -1.97 -8.71 -1.46
CA ASP A 99 -0.74 -7.95 -1.55
C ASP A 99 0.21 -8.24 -0.36
N VAL A 100 1.40 -7.63 -0.38
CA VAL A 100 2.35 -7.68 0.75
C VAL A 100 2.41 -6.30 1.37
N GLY A 101 2.09 -6.21 2.66
CA GLY A 101 1.88 -4.94 3.33
C GLY A 101 0.40 -4.57 3.23
N GLU A 102 0.09 -3.28 3.11
CA GLU A 102 -1.27 -2.86 2.76
C GLU A 102 -1.24 -1.68 1.80
N HIS A 103 -1.64 -1.99 0.59
CA HIS A 103 -1.63 -1.11 -0.56
C HIS A 103 -3.05 -0.87 -1.05
N TRP A 104 -3.81 -0.12 -0.25
CA TRP A 104 -5.17 0.27 -0.58
C TRP A 104 -5.23 0.98 -1.91
N GLN A 105 -5.96 0.41 -2.86
CA GLN A 105 -6.19 0.97 -4.18
C GLN A 105 -7.32 2.01 -4.12
N PHE A 106 -7.24 3.01 -5.01
CA PHE A 106 -8.39 3.84 -5.31
C PHE A 106 -9.38 3.07 -6.18
N PRO A 107 -10.68 3.42 -6.16
CA PRO A 107 -11.70 2.75 -6.97
C PRO A 107 -11.33 2.63 -8.46
N SER A 108 -10.75 3.69 -9.05
CA SER A 108 -10.29 3.68 -10.45
C SER A 108 -9.14 2.71 -10.70
N GLU A 109 -8.23 2.52 -9.74
CA GLU A 109 -7.13 1.56 -9.83
C GLU A 109 -7.66 0.13 -9.73
N THR A 110 -8.58 -0.14 -8.82
CA THR A 110 -9.24 -1.45 -8.68
C THR A 110 -9.99 -1.82 -9.97
N LEU A 111 -10.76 -0.87 -10.53
CA LEU A 111 -11.47 -1.05 -11.80
C LEU A 111 -10.51 -1.29 -12.97
N ALA A 112 -9.44 -0.50 -13.08
CA ALA A 112 -8.47 -0.61 -14.17
C ALA A 112 -7.69 -1.92 -14.12
N ARG A 113 -7.36 -2.41 -12.92
CA ARG A 113 -6.60 -3.66 -12.74
C ARG A 113 -7.48 -4.90 -12.77
N GLY A 114 -8.79 -4.78 -12.48
CA GLY A 114 -9.70 -5.92 -12.33
C GLY A 114 -9.31 -6.87 -11.19
N GLN A 115 -8.52 -6.39 -10.23
CA GLN A 115 -8.04 -7.19 -9.10
C GLN A 115 -7.76 -6.31 -7.87
N GLY A 116 -7.98 -6.90 -6.69
CA GLY A 116 -7.72 -6.29 -5.39
C GLY A 116 -8.00 -7.29 -4.29
N ASP A 117 -7.67 -6.96 -3.05
CA ASP A 117 -8.01 -7.76 -1.89
C ASP A 117 -9.33 -7.26 -1.25
N CYS A 118 -9.48 -7.51 0.06
CA CYS A 118 -10.73 -7.26 0.75
C CYS A 118 -11.02 -5.77 0.90
N GLU A 119 -10.02 -4.94 1.20
CA GLU A 119 -10.22 -3.50 1.28
C GLU A 119 -10.57 -2.90 -0.08
N ASP A 120 -9.87 -3.29 -1.14
CA ASP A 120 -10.03 -2.69 -2.47
C ASP A 120 -11.46 -2.90 -2.97
N SER A 121 -11.95 -4.12 -2.81
CA SER A 121 -13.32 -4.50 -3.17
C SER A 121 -14.34 -3.75 -2.31
N ALA A 122 -14.08 -3.60 -1.01
CA ALA A 122 -14.96 -2.88 -0.10
C ALA A 122 -15.01 -1.36 -0.39
N LEU A 123 -13.86 -0.74 -0.70
CA LEU A 123 -13.73 0.68 -1.02
C LEU A 123 -14.44 1.01 -2.34
N LEU A 124 -14.27 0.19 -3.38
CA LEU A 124 -15.00 0.33 -4.64
C LEU A 124 -16.51 0.14 -4.43
N THR A 125 -16.92 -0.91 -3.73
CA THR A 125 -18.34 -1.18 -3.43
C THR A 125 -18.97 -0.01 -2.66
N CYS A 126 -18.29 0.50 -1.63
CA CYS A 126 -18.76 1.65 -0.86
C CYS A 126 -18.88 2.91 -1.72
N SER A 127 -17.92 3.15 -2.62
CA SER A 127 -17.96 4.27 -3.55
C SER A 127 -19.16 4.19 -4.51
N LEU A 128 -19.49 2.99 -5.01
CA LEU A 128 -20.69 2.76 -5.82
C LEU A 128 -21.97 2.99 -5.00
N LEU A 129 -22.07 2.39 -3.81
CA LEU A 129 -23.25 2.49 -2.95
C LEU A 129 -23.50 3.90 -2.41
N LYS A 130 -22.49 4.76 -2.33
CA LYS A 130 -22.68 6.17 -1.94
C LYS A 130 -23.44 7.00 -2.97
N ASN A 131 -23.63 6.49 -4.19
CA ASN A 131 -24.49 7.08 -5.20
C ASN A 131 -25.92 6.51 -5.20
N PHE A 132 -26.18 5.50 -4.36
CA PHE A 132 -27.49 4.90 -4.20
C PHE A 132 -28.50 5.93 -3.72
N ASN A 133 -29.61 6.05 -4.43
CA ASN A 133 -30.79 6.77 -4.00
C ASN A 133 -31.94 5.75 -3.98
N ASP A 134 -32.49 5.49 -2.79
CA ASP A 134 -33.76 4.76 -2.59
C ASP A 134 -34.95 5.54 -3.17
#